data_AF-A0A7X1LI46-F1
#
_entry.id   AF-A0A7X1LI46-F1
#
_cell.length_a   1.000
_cell.length_b   1.000
_cell.length_c   1.000
_cell.angle_alpha   90.00
_cell.angle_beta   90.00
_cell.angle_gamma   90.00
#
_symmetry.space_group_name_H-M   'P 1'
#
loop_
_entity.id
_entity.type
_entity.pdbx_description
1 polymer ?
#
loop_
_entity_poly.entity_id
_entity_poly.type
_entity_poly.pdbx_seq_one_letter_code
_entity_poly.pdbx_strand_id
1 'polypeptide(L)'
;MDLTVSIAKNVLADVISKTKKSIEREDTFLKELMDDQATLAHIGRLELESEPLPVGCPYASYDEWRDQIEKEIKSSDNSINRISVEKAELMAFEYFVETAPEE
;
A
#
# COMPACT_ATOMS: atom_id res chain seq x y z
N MET A 1 -24.20 3.67 25.90
CA MET A 1 -23.47 4.94 26.05
C MET A 1 -23.62 5.62 24.71
N ASP A 2 -24.32 6.75 24.67
CA ASP A 2 -24.53 7.46 23.42
C ASP A 2 -23.23 8.13 22.99
N LEU A 3 -22.94 8.11 21.69
CA LEU A 3 -21.75 8.73 21.13
C LEU A 3 -21.92 10.25 21.15
N THR A 4 -21.24 10.94 22.08
CA THR A 4 -21.19 12.42 22.12
C THR A 4 -20.04 12.94 21.27
N VAL A 5 -20.06 14.23 20.92
CA VAL A 5 -18.96 14.87 20.16
C VAL A 5 -17.62 14.73 20.90
N SER A 6 -17.61 14.90 22.22
CA SER A 6 -16.40 14.74 23.04
C SER A 6 -15.84 13.31 23.00
N ILE A 7 -16.70 12.29 23.08
CA ILE A 7 -16.28 10.89 22.95
C ILE A 7 -15.74 10.62 21.54
N ALA A 8 -16.41 11.12 20.51
CA ALA A 8 -15.98 10.95 19.12
C ALA A 8 -14.61 11.59 18.85
N LYS A 9 -14.37 12.84 19.30
CA LYS A 9 -13.06 13.51 19.17
C LYS A 9 -11.93 12.71 19.84
N ASN A 10 -12.18 12.16 21.02
CA ASN A 10 -11.20 11.33 21.74
C ASN A 10 -10.87 10.03 21.00
N VAL A 11 -11.87 9.34 20.45
CA VAL A 11 -11.65 8.12 19.64
C VAL A 11 -10.87 8.46 18.36
N LEU A 12 -11.23 9.55 17.69
CA LEU A 12 -10.60 9.96 16.44
C LEU A 12 -9.14 10.39 16.63
N ALA A 13 -8.74 10.89 17.79
CA ALA A 13 -7.34 11.26 18.05
C ALA A 13 -6.36 10.08 17.86
N ASP A 14 -6.72 8.89 18.37
CA ASP A 14 -5.92 7.68 18.19
C ASP A 14 -5.98 7.17 16.74
N VAL A 15 -7.15 7.23 16.11
CA VAL A 15 -7.34 6.84 14.69
C VAL A 15 -6.48 7.72 13.79
N ILE A 16 -6.56 9.05 13.90
CA ILE A 16 -5.77 10.02 13.13
C ILE A 16 -4.27 9.72 13.26
N SER A 17 -3.78 9.46 14.48
CA SER A 17 -2.37 9.15 14.73
C SER A 17 -1.91 7.88 14.01
N LYS A 18 -2.74 6.82 14.04
CA LYS A 18 -2.44 5.56 13.33
C LYS A 18 -2.52 5.71 11.82
N THR A 19 -3.51 6.44 11.32
CA THR A 19 -3.70 6.71 9.88
C THR A 19 -2.52 7.48 9.31
N LYS A 20 -2.00 8.50 10.01
CA LYS A 20 -0.78 9.22 9.59
C LYS A 20 0.43 8.29 9.40
N LYS A 21 0.68 7.40 10.37
CA LYS A 21 1.78 6.41 10.28
C LYS A 21 1.59 5.39 9.17
N SER A 22 0.35 5.07 8.80
CA SER A 22 0.06 4.19 7.67
C SER A 22 0.38 4.89 6.36
N ILE A 23 -0.04 6.16 6.22
CA ILE A 23 0.24 7.00 5.04
C ILE A 23 1.74 7.20 4.82
N GLU A 24 2.54 7.35 5.88
CA GLU A 24 4.01 7.46 5.78
C GLU A 24 4.68 6.29 5.05
N ARG A 25 4.02 5.13 4.93
CA ARG A 25 4.55 3.95 4.24
C ARG A 25 4.26 3.91 2.74
N GLU A 26 3.50 4.87 2.23
CA GLU A 26 3.11 4.91 0.81
C GLU A 26 4.33 4.88 -0.13
N ASP A 27 5.36 5.67 0.18
CA ASP A 27 6.58 5.76 -0.62
C ASP A 27 7.30 4.40 -0.72
N THR A 28 7.24 3.59 0.35
CA THR A 28 7.80 2.23 0.33
C THR A 28 7.02 1.36 -0.65
N PHE A 29 5.69 1.36 -0.60
CA PHE A 29 4.86 0.56 -1.51
C PHE A 29 5.00 1.02 -2.98
N LEU A 30 5.12 2.33 -3.21
CA LEU A 30 5.38 2.88 -4.54
C LEU A 30 6.72 2.41 -5.09
N LYS A 31 7.76 2.40 -4.25
CA LYS A 31 9.07 1.89 -4.64
C LYS A 31 9.04 0.39 -4.93
N GLU A 32 8.43 -0.40 -4.06
CA GLU A 32 8.24 -1.84 -4.25
C GLU A 32 7.53 -2.12 -5.59
N LEU A 33 6.43 -1.42 -5.86
CA LEU A 33 5.71 -1.53 -7.14
C LEU A 33 6.61 -1.25 -8.35
N MET A 34 7.44 -0.20 -8.29
CA MET A 34 8.37 0.14 -9.38
C MET A 34 9.46 -0.93 -9.56
N ASP A 35 10.03 -1.42 -8.46
CA ASP A 35 11.07 -2.45 -8.46
C ASP A 35 10.52 -3.79 -9.00
N ASP A 36 9.29 -4.16 -8.62
CA ASP A 36 8.61 -5.36 -9.09
C ASP A 36 8.25 -5.27 -10.58
N GLN A 37 7.77 -4.11 -11.04
CA GLN A 37 7.52 -3.86 -12.47
C GLN A 37 8.80 -3.95 -13.30
N ALA A 38 9.92 -3.41 -12.80
CA ALA A 38 11.21 -3.53 -13.45
C ALA A 38 11.68 -4.99 -13.51
N THR A 39 11.45 -5.75 -12.44
CA THR A 39 11.75 -7.20 -12.38
C THR A 39 10.90 -7.97 -13.39
N LEU A 40 9.60 -7.69 -13.49
CA LEU A 40 8.70 -8.31 -14.46
C LEU A 40 9.14 -8.04 -15.91
N ALA A 41 9.54 -6.80 -16.21
CA ALA A 41 10.09 -6.45 -17.52
C ALA A 41 11.40 -7.18 -17.82
N HIS A 42 12.27 -7.33 -16.81
CA HIS A 42 13.51 -8.09 -16.94
C HIS A 42 13.26 -9.58 -17.24
N ILE A 43 12.32 -10.21 -16.53
CA ILE A 43 11.88 -11.59 -16.76
C ILE A 43 11.44 -11.76 -18.23
N GLY A 44 10.54 -10.90 -18.71
CA GLY A 44 10.02 -10.98 -20.07
C GLY A 44 11.11 -10.83 -21.14
N ARG A 45 12.15 -10.02 -20.88
CA ARG A 45 13.31 -9.90 -21.78
C ARG A 45 14.13 -11.19 -21.83
N LEU A 46 14.41 -11.81 -20.68
CA LEU A 46 15.18 -13.06 -20.63
C LEU A 46 14.47 -14.18 -21.40
N GLU A 47 13.15 -14.30 -21.25
CA GLU A 47 12.36 -15.30 -21.99
C GLU A 47 12.34 -15.04 -23.49
N LEU A 48 12.21 -13.77 -23.90
CA LEU A 48 12.25 -13.39 -25.32
C LEU A 48 13.59 -13.75 -25.95
N GLU A 49 14.68 -13.59 -25.20
CA GLU A 49 16.04 -13.95 -25.60
C GLU A 49 16.34 -15.46 -25.44
N SER A 50 15.38 -16.25 -24.94
CA SER A 50 15.56 -17.68 -24.63
C SER A 50 16.74 -17.95 -23.69
N GLU A 51 17.05 -17.00 -22.82
CA GLU A 51 18.06 -17.15 -21.79
C GLU A 51 17.61 -18.20 -20.75
N PRO A 52 18.54 -18.95 -20.14
CA PRO A 52 18.19 -19.79 -19.01
C PRO A 52 17.90 -18.94 -17.77
N LEU A 53 17.19 -19.52 -16.79
CA LEU A 53 16.99 -18.88 -15.50
C LEU A 53 18.34 -18.43 -14.89
N PRO A 54 18.42 -17.23 -14.31
CA PRO A 54 19.65 -16.73 -13.71
C PRO A 54 20.21 -17.70 -12.66
N VAL A 55 21.54 -17.77 -12.56
CA VAL A 55 22.21 -18.60 -11.54
C VAL A 55 21.77 -18.15 -10.15
N GLY A 56 21.28 -19.10 -9.35
CA GLY A 56 20.77 -18.83 -8.00
C GLY A 56 19.32 -18.32 -7.95
N CYS A 57 18.61 -18.29 -9.08
CA CYS A 57 17.18 -18.04 -9.10
C CYS A 57 16.45 -19.08 -8.22
N PRO A 58 15.59 -18.66 -7.29
CA PRO A 58 14.89 -19.57 -6.38
C PRO A 58 13.68 -20.27 -7.01
N TYR A 59 13.27 -19.86 -8.21
CA TYR A 59 12.08 -20.35 -8.90
C TYR A 59 12.43 -21.48 -9.88
N ALA A 60 11.50 -22.42 -10.10
CA ALA A 60 11.71 -23.56 -10.99
C ALA A 60 11.45 -23.22 -12.47
N SER A 61 10.70 -22.15 -12.75
CA SER A 61 10.40 -21.68 -14.10
C SER A 61 10.24 -20.15 -14.14
N TYR A 62 10.29 -19.58 -15.35
CA TYR A 62 9.94 -18.18 -15.56
C TYR A 62 8.47 -17.89 -15.22
N ASP A 63 7.56 -18.82 -15.51
CA ASP A 63 6.15 -18.68 -15.14
C ASP A 63 5.97 -18.59 -13.63
N GLU A 64 6.66 -19.44 -12.84
CA GLU A 64 6.60 -19.39 -11.38
C GLU A 64 7.14 -18.06 -10.84
N TRP A 65 8.27 -17.59 -11.40
CA TRP A 65 8.84 -16.30 -11.03
C TRP A 65 7.87 -15.16 -11.35
N ARG A 66 7.31 -15.14 -12.57
CA ARG A 66 6.35 -14.14 -13.01
C ARG A 66 5.12 -14.11 -12.12
N ASP A 67 4.52 -15.26 -11.85
CA ASP A 67 3.34 -15.40 -10.99
C ASP A 67 3.57 -14.83 -9.58
N GLN A 68 4.79 -14.96 -9.06
CA GLN A 68 5.15 -14.40 -7.77
C GLN A 68 5.26 -12.87 -7.84
N ILE A 69 5.97 -12.32 -8.83
CA ILE A 69 6.11 -10.87 -9.01
C ILE A 69 4.76 -10.21 -9.27
N GLU A 70 3.87 -10.83 -10.05
CA GLU A 70 2.50 -10.32 -10.28
C GLU A 70 1.66 -10.26 -9.00
N LYS A 71 1.85 -11.21 -8.07
CA LYS A 71 1.20 -11.15 -6.74
C LYS A 71 1.75 -10.01 -5.89
N GLU A 72 3.05 -9.75 -5.95
CA GLU A 72 3.72 -8.67 -5.22
C GLU A 72 3.25 -7.30 -5.73
N ILE A 73 3.22 -7.10 -7.06
CA ILE A 73 2.64 -5.92 -7.72
C ILE A 73 1.21 -5.67 -7.22
N LYS A 74 0.35 -6.72 -7.25
CA LYS A 74 -1.04 -6.60 -6.81
C LYS A 74 -1.15 -6.26 -5.33
N SER A 75 -0.25 -6.77 -4.49
CA SER A 75 -0.21 -6.47 -3.06
C SER A 75 0.15 -5.00 -2.80
N SER A 76 1.16 -4.48 -3.51
CA SER A 76 1.57 -3.07 -3.45
C SER A 76 0.46 -2.14 -3.94
N ASP A 77 -0.17 -2.44 -5.08
CA ASP A 77 -1.32 -1.69 -5.61
C ASP A 77 -2.48 -1.63 -4.62
N ASN A 78 -2.85 -2.76 -4.00
CA ASN A 78 -3.91 -2.79 -3.00
C ASN A 78 -3.57 -1.91 -1.78
N SER A 79 -2.29 -1.88 -1.38
CA SER A 79 -1.82 -1.07 -0.26
C SER A 79 -1.88 0.42 -0.58
N ILE A 80 -1.47 0.82 -1.80
CA ILE A 80 -1.54 2.21 -2.28
C ILE A 80 -3.00 2.68 -2.39
N ASN A 81 -3.89 1.82 -2.93
CA ASN A 81 -5.32 2.12 -3.02
C ASN A 81 -5.95 2.32 -1.64
N ARG A 82 -5.62 1.45 -0.67
CA ARG A 82 -6.06 1.62 0.72
C ARG A 82 -5.54 2.94 1.32
N ILE A 83 -4.27 3.28 1.11
CA ILE A 83 -3.70 4.55 1.60
C ILE A 83 -4.40 5.76 0.99
N SER A 84 -4.83 5.68 -0.27
CA SER A 84 -5.60 6.75 -0.91
C SER A 84 -6.94 7.01 -0.20
N VAL A 85 -7.62 5.94 0.26
CA VAL A 85 -8.82 6.06 1.10
C VAL A 85 -8.47 6.65 2.46
N GLU A 86 -7.40 6.17 3.09
CA GLU A 86 -6.93 6.66 4.40
C GLU A 86 -6.60 8.16 4.39
N LYS A 87 -6.06 8.69 3.29
CA LYS A 87 -5.84 10.14 3.13
C LYS A 87 -7.15 10.93 3.12
N ALA A 88 -8.17 10.42 2.44
CA ALA A 88 -9.49 11.06 2.40
C ALA A 88 -10.18 10.97 3.77
N GLU A 89 -10.09 9.83 4.44
CA GLU A 89 -10.58 9.65 5.81
C GLU A 89 -9.87 10.58 6.80
N LEU A 90 -8.54 10.69 6.71
CA LEU A 90 -7.76 11.58 7.55
C LEU A 90 -8.25 13.03 7.40
N MET A 91 -8.45 13.50 6.16
CA MET A 91 -9.00 14.84 5.91
C MET A 91 -10.38 15.03 6.55
N ALA A 92 -11.27 14.05 6.43
CA ALA A 92 -12.60 14.12 7.03
C ALA A 92 -12.57 14.10 8.56
N PHE A 93 -11.70 13.28 9.16
CA PHE A 93 -11.55 13.18 10.61
C PHE A 93 -10.93 14.44 11.21
N GLU A 94 -9.89 14.98 10.57
CA GLU A 94 -9.28 16.25 11.00
C GLU A 94 -10.28 17.40 10.92
N TYR A 95 -11.04 17.49 9.82
CA TYR A 95 -12.11 18.49 9.68
C TYR A 95 -13.16 18.35 10.80
N PHE A 96 -13.66 17.14 11.06
CA PHE A 96 -14.62 16.92 12.13
C PHE A 96 -14.08 17.35 13.51
N VAL A 97 -12.83 16.98 13.83
CA VAL A 97 -12.22 17.33 15.13
C VAL A 97 -12.09 18.85 15.28
N GLU A 98 -11.74 19.55 14.20
CA GLU A 98 -11.58 21.01 14.17
C GLU A 98 -12.92 21.76 14.24
N THR A 99 -13.94 21.33 13.50
CA THR A 99 -15.16 22.13 13.30
C THR A 99 -16.36 21.67 14.10
N ALA A 100 -16.37 20.44 14.63
CA ALA A 100 -17.52 19.96 15.39
C ALA A 100 -17.71 20.80 16.66
N PRO A 101 -18.94 21.30 16.90
CA PRO A 101 -19.23 22.16 18.05
C PRO A 101 -18.91 21.43 19.34
N GLU A 102 -18.25 22.13 20.27
CA GLU A 102 -18.16 21.64 21.64
C GLU A 102 -19.54 21.78 22.26
N GLU A 103 -20.13 20.64 22.66
CA GLU A 103 -21.37 20.62 23.45
C GLU A 103 -21.22 21.36 24.78
#